data_AF-A0A7K6UMP2-F1
#
_entry.id   AF-A0A7K6UMP2-F1
#
_cell.length_a   1.000
_cell.length_b   1.000
_cell.length_c   1.000
_cell.angle_alpha   90.00
_cell.angle_beta   90.00
_cell.angle_gamma   90.00
#
_symmetry.space_group_name_H-M   'P 1'
#
loop_
_entity.id
_entity.type
_entity.pdbx_description
1 polymer ?
#
loop_
_entity_poly.entity_id
_entity_poly.type
_entity_poly.pdbx_seq_one_letter_code
_entity_poly.pdbx_strand_id
1 'polypeptide(L)'
;AESPLYLHELLEGSEIHLPEVPVPPRNPELVARLERIKAKLANEEYRRMTRNITGQPHPQAGSPLPFSPVRSVKAVVITIFNFIVTVVAAFACTYLGSQYLFTETAARVLSAVIVASVVGLAELYVMVRTLEGDLGKL
;
A
#
# COMPACT_ATOMS: atom_id res chain seq x y z
N ALA A 1 19.23 73.69 28.68
CA ALA A 1 17.92 73.08 28.39
C ALA A 1 18.20 71.88 27.51
N GLU A 2 18.05 70.66 28.05
CA GLU A 2 18.22 69.44 27.27
C GLU A 2 16.89 69.12 26.60
N SER A 3 16.84 69.25 25.28
CA SER A 3 15.66 68.94 24.47
C SER A 3 15.44 67.42 24.47
N PRO A 4 14.19 66.92 24.64
CA PRO A 4 13.93 65.48 24.63
C PRO A 4 14.18 64.93 23.22
N LEU A 5 15.24 64.14 23.07
CA LEU A 5 15.54 63.40 21.84
C LEU A 5 14.51 62.29 21.66
N TYR A 6 13.80 62.29 20.54
CA TYR A 6 12.79 61.28 20.27
C TYR A 6 13.37 60.09 19.53
N LEU A 7 12.95 58.88 19.94
CA LEU A 7 13.46 57.61 19.43
C LEU A 7 13.27 57.47 17.91
N HIS A 8 12.21 58.06 17.35
CA HIS A 8 11.97 58.01 15.91
C HIS A 8 12.98 58.85 15.10
N GLU A 9 13.49 59.97 15.64
CA GLU A 9 14.53 60.78 14.99
C GLU A 9 15.89 60.06 14.95
N LEU A 10 16.16 59.21 15.95
CA LEU A 10 17.37 58.39 16.00
C LEU A 10 17.31 57.16 15.07
N LEU A 11 16.10 56.71 14.73
CA LEU A 11 15.87 55.57 13.85
C LEU A 11 15.68 55.99 12.38
N GLU A 12 15.40 57.27 12.12
CA GLU A 12 15.27 57.85 10.78
C GLU A 12 16.63 57.81 10.05
N GLY A 13 16.82 56.78 9.23
CA GLY A 13 18.09 56.51 8.52
C GLY A 13 18.87 55.30 9.03
N SER A 14 18.38 54.60 10.06
CA SER A 14 18.99 53.34 10.51
C SER A 14 18.57 52.18 9.59
N GLU A 15 19.55 51.41 9.12
CA GLU A 15 19.32 50.22 8.31
C GLU A 15 19.35 48.98 9.21
N ILE A 16 18.28 48.19 9.19
CA ILE A 16 18.16 47.00 10.03
C ILE A 16 19.01 45.89 9.40
N HIS A 17 20.22 45.67 9.94
CA HIS A 17 21.09 44.59 9.49
C HIS A 17 20.62 43.25 10.07
N LEU A 18 19.83 42.49 9.30
CA LEU A 18 19.46 41.12 9.67
C LEU A 18 20.67 40.21 9.44
N PRO A 19 21.18 39.50 10.45
CA PRO A 19 22.24 38.53 10.25
C PRO A 19 21.74 37.42 9.32
N GLU A 20 22.48 37.16 8.24
CA GLU A 20 22.15 36.10 7.29
C GLU A 20 22.27 34.74 7.98
N VAL A 21 21.14 34.03 8.09
CA VAL A 21 21.08 32.73 8.77
C VAL A 21 21.93 31.73 7.97
N PRO A 22 22.97 31.11 8.57
CA PRO A 22 23.80 30.15 7.85
C PRO A 22 22.96 28.94 7.47
N VAL A 23 22.80 28.72 6.17
CA VAL A 23 22.07 27.56 5.65
C VAL A 23 22.92 26.31 5.92
N PRO A 24 22.39 25.28 6.60
CA PRO A 24 23.15 24.07 6.89
C PRO A 24 23.56 23.34 5.60
N PRO A 25 24.74 22.70 5.58
CA PRO A 25 25.21 21.96 4.41
C PRO A 25 24.27 20.81 4.08
N ARG A 26 23.92 20.66 2.80
CA ARG A 26 23.03 19.59 2.35
C ARG A 26 23.69 18.23 2.55
N ASN A 27 22.99 17.34 3.26
CA ASN A 27 23.41 15.96 3.45
C ASN A 27 23.48 15.24 2.07
N PRO A 28 24.62 14.62 1.71
CA PRO A 28 24.82 13.97 0.41
C PRO A 28 23.81 12.84 0.15
N GLU A 29 23.35 12.14 1.18
CA GLU A 29 22.34 11.09 1.04
C GLU A 29 20.97 11.66 0.61
N LEU A 30 20.61 12.83 1.12
CA LEU A 30 19.36 13.50 0.77
C LEU A 30 19.40 14.03 -0.67
N VAL A 31 20.55 14.52 -1.12
CA VAL A 31 20.75 14.95 -2.51
C VAL A 31 20.61 13.76 -3.47
N ALA A 32 21.26 12.64 -3.16
CA ALA A 32 21.15 11.42 -3.97
C ALA A 32 19.71 10.89 -4.02
N ARG A 33 18.95 10.97 -2.92
CA ARG A 33 17.52 10.61 -2.91
C ARG A 33 16.70 11.57 -3.77
N LEU A 34 16.95 12.87 -3.67
CA LEU A 34 16.25 13.88 -4.48
C LEU A 34 16.51 13.69 -5.96
N GLU A 35 17.75 13.40 -6.37
CA GLU A 35 18.09 13.11 -7.76
C GLU A 35 17.35 11.87 -8.29
N ARG A 36 17.28 10.80 -7.49
CA ARG A 36 16.49 9.60 -7.83
C ARG A 36 15.00 9.91 -7.98
N ILE A 37 14.44 10.75 -7.10
CA ILE A 37 13.02 11.15 -7.17
C ILE A 37 12.78 12.00 -8.43
N LYS A 38 13.65 12.97 -8.72
CA LYS A 38 13.58 13.81 -9.92
C LYS A 38 13.66 12.97 -11.19
N ALA A 39 14.57 12.01 -11.25
CA ALA A 39 14.71 11.10 -12.39
C ALA A 39 13.46 10.23 -12.58
N LYS A 40 12.85 9.74 -11.49
CA LYS A 40 11.58 8.99 -11.55
C LYS A 40 10.44 9.85 -12.08
N LEU A 41 10.30 11.08 -11.59
CA LEU A 41 9.25 12.00 -12.01
C LEU A 41 9.40 12.38 -13.49
N ALA A 42 10.63 12.66 -13.93
CA ALA A 42 10.92 12.96 -15.33
C ALA A 42 10.61 11.77 -16.25
N ASN A 43 10.91 10.54 -15.83
CA ASN A 43 10.57 9.33 -16.59
C ASN A 43 9.05 9.09 -16.66
N GLU A 44 8.31 9.39 -15.59
CA GLU A 44 6.85 9.30 -15.60
C GLU A 44 6.25 10.33 -16.57
N GLU A 45 6.73 11.57 -16.53
CA GLU A 45 6.29 12.64 -17.44
C GLU A 45 6.61 12.31 -18.90
N TYR A 46 7.81 11.80 -19.18
CA TYR A 46 8.19 11.33 -20.50
C TYR A 46 7.25 10.23 -21.02
N ARG A 47 6.90 9.26 -20.17
CA ARG A 47 5.95 8.20 -20.53
C ARG A 47 4.54 8.74 -20.77
N ARG A 48 4.10 9.76 -20.02
CA ARG A 48 2.81 10.44 -20.27
C ARG A 48 2.80 11.13 -21.63
N MET A 49 3.86 11.86 -21.96
CA MET A 49 3.99 12.56 -23.25
C MET A 49 4.06 11.60 -24.43
N THR A 50 4.79 10.50 -24.31
CA THR A 50 4.99 9.52 -25.41
C THR A 50 3.90 8.44 -25.48
N ARG A 51 2.92 8.47 -24.55
CA ARG A 51 1.82 7.50 -24.46
C ARG A 51 0.99 7.40 -25.74
N ASN A 52 0.82 8.51 -26.46
CA ASN A 52 -0.02 8.57 -27.66
C ASN A 52 0.72 8.12 -28.94
N ILE A 53 2.05 8.07 -28.90
CA ILE A 53 2.91 7.73 -30.04
C ILE A 53 3.24 6.24 -30.01
N THR A 54 3.42 5.69 -28.80
CA THR A 54 3.51 4.25 -28.62
C THR A 54 2.09 3.70 -28.79
N GLY A 55 1.81 3.02 -29.89
CA GLY A 55 0.50 2.40 -30.19
C GLY A 55 0.09 1.26 -29.24
N GLN A 56 0.38 1.38 -27.94
CA GLN A 56 -0.16 0.50 -26.92
C GLN A 56 -1.62 0.87 -26.67
N PRO A 57 -2.54 -0.11 -26.66
CA PRO A 57 -3.95 0.14 -26.50
C PRO A 57 -4.24 0.88 -25.18
N HIS A 58 -5.02 1.94 -25.30
CA HIS A 58 -5.59 2.72 -24.21
C HIS A 58 -6.41 1.80 -23.29
N PRO A 59 -6.06 1.62 -22.00
CA PRO A 59 -7.02 1.10 -21.05
C PRO A 59 -8.03 2.21 -20.81
N GLN A 60 -9.25 2.00 -21.31
CA GLN A 60 -10.37 2.90 -21.21
C GLN A 60 -10.51 3.44 -19.78
N ALA A 61 -10.77 4.74 -19.69
CA ALA A 61 -11.10 5.45 -18.46
C ALA A 61 -12.27 4.75 -17.76
N GLY A 62 -11.98 4.03 -16.67
CA GLY A 62 -12.95 3.22 -15.94
C GLY A 62 -12.33 2.05 -15.17
N SER A 63 -11.14 1.60 -15.54
CA SER A 63 -10.43 0.55 -14.79
C SER A 63 -9.57 1.14 -13.67
N PRO A 64 -9.61 0.61 -12.42
CA PRO A 64 -8.68 1.01 -11.39
C PRO A 64 -7.27 0.55 -11.79
N LEU A 65 -6.49 1.46 -12.38
CA LEU A 65 -5.03 1.39 -12.57
C LEU A 65 -4.49 0.04 -13.09
N PRO A 66 -4.29 -0.12 -14.40
CA PRO A 66 -3.67 -1.32 -14.91
C PRO A 66 -2.17 -1.28 -14.61
N PHE A 67 -1.72 -2.27 -13.83
CA PHE A 67 -0.32 -2.68 -13.66
C PHE A 67 0.58 -1.75 -12.83
N SER A 68 0.44 -1.84 -11.52
CA SER A 68 1.63 -2.20 -10.74
C SER A 68 1.57 -3.72 -10.50
N PRO A 69 2.30 -4.55 -11.27
CA PRO A 69 2.29 -6.01 -11.12
C PRO A 69 2.54 -6.45 -9.66
N VAL A 70 3.33 -5.64 -8.95
CA VAL A 70 3.66 -5.81 -7.54
C VAL A 70 2.46 -5.68 -6.58
N ARG A 71 1.43 -4.85 -6.84
CA ARG A 71 0.28 -4.75 -5.92
C ARG A 71 -0.75 -5.86 -6.13
N SER A 72 -1.06 -6.22 -7.37
CA SER A 72 -1.99 -7.33 -7.65
C SER A 72 -1.42 -8.68 -7.22
N VAL A 73 -0.13 -8.92 -7.43
CA VAL A 73 0.52 -10.15 -6.93
C VAL A 73 0.48 -10.21 -5.40
N LYS A 74 0.75 -9.09 -4.72
CA LYS A 74 0.66 -9.04 -3.25
C LYS A 74 -0.75 -9.38 -2.74
N ALA A 75 -1.79 -8.83 -3.36
CA ALA A 75 -3.17 -9.12 -2.98
C ALA A 75 -3.52 -10.61 -3.18
N VAL A 76 -3.20 -11.17 -4.36
CA VAL A 76 -3.47 -12.59 -4.66
C VAL A 76 -2.72 -13.53 -3.72
N VAL A 77 -1.45 -13.23 -3.42
CA VAL A 77 -0.63 -14.01 -2.48
C VAL A 77 -1.24 -14.00 -1.08
N ILE A 78 -1.69 -12.84 -0.60
CA ILE A 78 -2.34 -12.70 0.72
C ILE A 78 -3.63 -13.55 0.76
N THR A 79 -4.44 -13.51 -0.29
CA THR A 79 -5.70 -14.28 -0.35
C THR A 79 -5.45 -15.79 -0.36
N ILE A 80 -4.50 -16.27 -1.16
CA ILE A 80 -4.13 -17.70 -1.19
C ILE A 80 -3.60 -18.14 0.17
N PHE A 81 -2.76 -17.32 0.80
CA PHE A 81 -2.24 -17.60 2.13
C PHE A 81 -3.37 -17.71 3.16
N ASN A 82 -4.31 -16.76 3.15
CA ASN A 82 -5.47 -16.78 4.04
C ASN A 82 -6.30 -18.05 3.86
N PHE A 83 -6.58 -18.44 2.62
CA PHE A 83 -7.29 -19.69 2.29
C PHE A 83 -6.59 -20.92 2.87
N ILE A 84 -5.28 -21.06 2.67
CA ILE A 84 -4.51 -22.20 3.18
C ILE A 84 -4.55 -22.21 4.71
N VAL A 85 -4.36 -21.05 5.34
CA VAL A 85 -4.41 -20.93 6.80
C VAL A 85 -5.79 -21.33 7.34
N THR A 86 -6.89 -20.88 6.74
CA THR A 86 -8.24 -21.26 7.17
C THR A 86 -8.48 -22.76 7.03
N VAL A 87 -8.11 -23.36 5.89
CA VAL A 87 -8.33 -24.81 5.65
C VAL A 87 -7.51 -25.65 6.62
N VAL A 88 -6.24 -25.30 6.85
CA VAL A 88 -5.36 -26.01 7.79
C VAL A 88 -5.85 -25.84 9.22
N ALA A 89 -6.28 -24.63 9.61
CA ALA A 89 -6.84 -24.38 10.93
C ALA A 89 -8.13 -25.17 11.14
N ALA A 90 -9.05 -25.18 10.18
CA ALA A 90 -10.29 -25.95 10.26
C ALA A 90 -10.00 -27.46 10.40
N PHE A 91 -9.05 -27.98 9.63
CA PHE A 91 -8.63 -29.37 9.73
C PHE A 91 -8.04 -29.69 11.11
N ALA A 92 -7.07 -28.90 11.58
CA ALA A 92 -6.43 -29.10 12.87
C ALA A 92 -7.42 -28.99 14.03
N CYS A 93 -8.24 -27.93 14.05
CA CYS A 93 -9.27 -27.74 15.06
C CYS A 93 -10.26 -28.91 15.11
N THR A 94 -10.72 -29.39 13.95
CA THR A 94 -11.63 -30.54 13.90
C THR A 94 -10.93 -31.82 14.33
N TYR A 95 -9.69 -32.06 13.92
CA TYR A 95 -8.93 -33.25 14.29
C TYR A 95 -8.68 -33.31 15.81
N LEU A 96 -8.26 -32.18 16.42
CA LEU A 96 -8.09 -32.08 17.87
C LEU A 96 -9.43 -32.17 18.61
N GLY A 97 -10.47 -31.49 18.13
CA GLY A 97 -11.81 -31.53 18.75
C GLY A 97 -12.47 -32.91 18.66
N SER A 98 -12.22 -33.63 17.56
CA SER A 98 -12.73 -34.98 17.32
C SER A 98 -12.14 -36.00 18.30
N GLN A 99 -11.05 -35.68 19.01
CA GLN A 99 -10.54 -36.53 20.09
C GLN A 99 -11.54 -36.76 21.22
N TYR A 100 -12.46 -35.80 21.44
CA TYR A 100 -13.49 -35.88 22.46
C TYR A 100 -14.76 -36.62 22.00
N LEU A 101 -14.96 -36.78 20.68
CA LEU A 101 -16.16 -37.39 20.11
C LEU A 101 -15.91 -38.82 19.62
N PHE A 102 -14.73 -39.08 19.05
CA PHE A 102 -14.39 -40.37 18.45
C PHE A 102 -13.09 -40.89 19.04
N THR A 103 -13.05 -42.17 19.42
CA THR A 103 -11.83 -42.85 19.88
C THR A 103 -10.95 -43.31 18.72
N GLU A 104 -11.58 -43.64 17.59
CA GLU A 104 -10.93 -44.16 16.38
C GLU A 104 -10.22 -43.07 15.58
N THR A 105 -8.94 -43.30 15.27
CA THR A 105 -8.11 -42.36 14.50
C THR A 105 -8.64 -42.14 13.08
N ALA A 106 -9.16 -43.19 12.44
CA ALA A 106 -9.74 -43.12 11.10
C ALA A 106 -10.97 -42.20 11.06
N ALA A 107 -11.86 -42.31 12.06
CA ALA A 107 -13.05 -41.46 12.17
C ALA A 107 -12.68 -39.99 12.41
N ARG A 108 -11.62 -39.74 13.20
CA ARG A 108 -11.11 -38.38 13.45
C ARG A 108 -10.63 -37.72 12.15
N VAL A 109 -9.82 -38.42 11.37
CA VAL A 109 -9.33 -37.90 10.08
C VAL A 109 -10.48 -37.68 9.12
N LEU A 110 -11.41 -38.62 8.99
CA LEU A 110 -12.60 -38.47 8.14
C LEU A 110 -13.42 -37.24 8.52
N SER A 111 -13.71 -37.05 9.80
CA SER A 111 -14.45 -35.87 10.28
C SER A 111 -13.73 -34.56 9.96
N ALA A 112 -12.41 -34.52 10.14
CA ALA A 112 -11.60 -33.34 9.86
C ALA A 112 -11.55 -33.01 8.37
N VAL A 113 -11.46 -34.01 7.49
CA VAL A 113 -11.49 -33.82 6.03
C VAL A 113 -12.85 -33.29 5.58
N ILE A 114 -13.95 -33.80 6.11
CA ILE A 114 -15.29 -33.33 5.76
C ILE A 114 -15.45 -31.86 6.14
N VAL A 115 -15.11 -31.48 7.36
CA VAL A 115 -15.22 -30.09 7.83
C VAL A 115 -14.29 -29.16 7.03
N ALA A 116 -13.03 -29.55 6.82
CA ALA A 116 -12.09 -28.77 6.02
C ALA A 116 -12.59 -28.56 4.58
N SER A 117 -13.24 -29.57 3.98
CA SER A 117 -13.81 -29.47 2.64
C SER A 117 -14.95 -28.46 2.57
N VAL A 118 -15.86 -28.47 3.55
CA VAL A 118 -16.97 -27.49 3.63
C VAL A 118 -16.45 -26.07 3.81
N VAL A 119 -15.48 -25.88 4.71
CA VAL A 119 -14.85 -24.57 4.95
C VAL A 119 -14.13 -24.07 3.70
N GLY A 120 -13.38 -24.95 3.03
CA GLY A 120 -12.68 -24.61 1.78
C GLY A 120 -13.64 -24.17 0.68
N LEU A 121 -14.78 -24.84 0.52
CA LEU A 121 -15.81 -24.43 -0.44
C LEU A 121 -16.46 -23.10 -0.06
N ALA A 122 -16.70 -22.86 1.23
CA ALA A 122 -17.26 -21.59 1.71
C ALA A 122 -16.30 -20.41 1.44
N GLU A 123 -15.02 -20.57 1.77
CA GLU A 123 -13.97 -19.58 1.47
C GLU A 123 -13.83 -19.34 -0.04
N LEU A 124 -13.80 -20.40 -0.86
CA LEU A 124 -13.75 -20.31 -2.32
C LEU A 124 -14.94 -19.52 -2.87
N TYR A 125 -16.15 -19.82 -2.38
CA TYR A 125 -17.36 -19.12 -2.78
C TYR A 125 -17.30 -17.62 -2.42
N VAL A 126 -16.88 -17.29 -1.20
CA VAL A 126 -16.73 -15.89 -0.76
C VAL A 126 -15.70 -15.16 -1.61
N MET A 127 -14.58 -15.80 -1.95
CA MET A 127 -13.57 -15.21 -2.83
C MET A 127 -14.14 -14.91 -4.22
N VAL A 128 -14.81 -15.88 -4.85
CA VAL A 128 -15.43 -15.70 -6.17
C VAL A 128 -16.46 -14.58 -6.14
N ARG A 129 -17.30 -14.54 -5.11
CA ARG A 129 -18.32 -13.51 -4.97
C ARG A 129 -17.73 -12.12 -4.69
N THR A 130 -16.61 -12.05 -3.99
CA THR A 130 -15.89 -10.79 -3.77
C THR A 130 -15.32 -10.26 -5.09
N LEU A 131 -14.79 -11.16 -5.94
CA LEU A 131 -14.31 -10.80 -7.29
C LEU A 131 -15.45 -10.35 -8.22
N GLU A 132 -16.58 -11.05 -8.22
CA GLU A 132 -17.77 -10.66 -8.99
C GLU A 132 -18.39 -9.35 -8.48
N GLY A 133 -18.39 -9.12 -7.17
CA GLY A 133 -18.90 -7.89 -6.56
C GLY A 133 -18.07 -6.65 -6.89
N ASP A 134 -16.75 -6.80 -7.00
CA ASP A 134 -15.88 -5.74 -7.53
C ASP A 134 -16.15 -5.49 -9.02
N LEU A 135 -16.55 -6.51 -9.77
CA LEU A 135 -16.88 -6.40 -11.20
C LEU A 135 -18.26 -5.75 -11.45
N GLY A 136 -19.25 -6.00 -10.58
CA GLY A 136 -20.61 -5.44 -10.70
C GLY A 136 -20.77 -3.99 -10.21
N LYS A 137 -19.71 -3.39 -9.65
CA LYS A 137 -19.65 -1.97 -9.27
C LYS A 137 -18.96 -1.08 -10.32
N LEU A 138 -18.55 -1.66 -11.46
CA LEU A 138 -17.99 -0.98 -12.62
C LEU A 138 -19.06 -0.78 -13.70
#